data_AF-A0A0S8KPB3-F1
#
_entry.id   AF-A0A0S8KPB3-F1
#
_cell.length_a   1.000
_cell.length_b   1.000
_cell.length_c   1.000
_cell.angle_alpha   90.00
_cell.angle_beta   90.00
_cell.angle_gamma   90.00
#
_symmetry.space_group_name_H-M   'P 1'
#
loop_
_entity.id
_entity.type
_entity.pdbx_description
1 polymer ?
#
loop_
_entity_poly.entity_id
_entity_poly.type
_entity_poly.pdbx_seq_one_letter_code
_entity_poly.pdbx_strand_id
1 'polypeptide(L)'
;MIVLGKIFGTVRDKKTGNGVEGLRVEAWHDDFPRADDLLAFAKTDEDGSYRISYRGGHWDPTVSERTETWSPDIYVRALIKNEAREWTPLTKSEIHRNHPLTDDLLINLDVEVEEPLAKMTPFDISQHGFHFDNIFTVQADFLGVSLGRWVMGFCGGMCAAAVNRFDRGELAPPDVSAPAQGTALYRELGERQFKTFMFPNLLLDEIFDWQSAPDVPSFLRKESTGLRTRGQWPKLKHRLDNDKPTILVLVRVEGYFANPTRNHQVLAIGYNYHPTTQDLRIQVYDPNHADTLQTLSMNLALPTGHLRARDSSGAKLRGFFVNPNGDAASK
;
A
#
# COMPACT_ATOMS: atom_id res chain seq x y z
N MET A 1 -39.14 -16.74 -1.53
CA MET A 1 -37.90 -16.21 -0.91
C MET A 1 -38.24 -14.81 -0.44
N ILE A 2 -38.52 -14.62 0.85
CA ILE A 2 -38.99 -13.32 1.37
C ILE A 2 -37.79 -12.36 1.36
N VAL A 3 -37.89 -11.27 0.62
CA VAL A 3 -36.91 -10.19 0.65
C VAL A 3 -37.10 -9.47 1.97
N LEU A 4 -36.06 -9.47 2.79
CA LEU A 4 -36.03 -8.80 4.09
C LEU A 4 -35.32 -7.47 3.93
N GLY A 5 -35.71 -6.49 4.75
CA GLY A 5 -35.25 -5.10 4.73
C GLY A 5 -33.73 -5.00 4.75
N LYS A 6 -33.22 -3.91 4.17
CA LYS A 6 -31.78 -3.64 4.03
C LYS A 6 -31.37 -2.55 4.99
N ILE A 7 -30.23 -2.73 5.65
CA ILE A 7 -29.57 -1.64 6.37
C ILE A 7 -28.55 -1.04 5.43
N PHE A 8 -28.56 0.28 5.25
CA PHE A 8 -27.62 0.95 4.34
C PHE A 8 -27.30 2.35 4.86
N GLY A 9 -26.26 2.97 4.30
CA GLY A 9 -25.89 4.34 4.64
C GLY A 9 -24.47 4.65 4.24
N THR A 10 -23.95 5.75 4.76
CA THR A 10 -22.55 6.17 4.57
C THR A 10 -21.82 6.27 5.89
N VAL A 11 -20.54 5.90 5.89
CA VAL A 11 -19.60 6.21 6.96
C VAL A 11 -18.71 7.36 6.51
N ARG A 12 -18.77 8.49 7.21
CA ARG A 12 -18.05 9.72 6.87
C ARG A 12 -17.05 10.09 7.94
N ASP A 13 -15.94 10.67 7.53
CA ASP A 13 -15.04 11.33 8.45
C ASP A 13 -15.71 12.61 8.97
N LYS A 14 -15.85 12.70 10.29
CA LYS A 14 -16.48 13.82 11.00
C LYS A 14 -15.81 15.18 10.71
N LYS A 15 -14.52 15.18 10.35
CA LYS A 15 -13.77 16.41 10.06
C LYS A 15 -13.93 16.86 8.62
N THR A 16 -13.75 15.95 7.66
CA THR A 16 -13.75 16.30 6.23
C THR A 16 -15.10 16.14 5.55
N GLY A 17 -16.01 15.34 6.12
CA GLY A 17 -17.29 14.95 5.51
C GLY A 17 -17.16 13.93 4.37
N ASN A 18 -15.94 13.51 4.03
CA ASN A 18 -15.67 12.53 2.99
C ASN A 18 -16.04 11.12 3.44
N GLY A 19 -16.43 10.27 2.49
CA GLY A 19 -16.65 8.84 2.73
C GLY A 19 -15.35 8.13 3.12
N VAL A 20 -15.44 7.15 4.03
CA VAL A 20 -14.28 6.36 4.47
C VAL A 20 -14.37 4.94 3.90
N GLU A 21 -13.52 4.62 2.91
CA GLU A 21 -13.45 3.29 2.26
C GLU A 21 -12.90 2.20 3.20
N GLY A 22 -13.39 0.98 3.02
CA GLY A 22 -12.75 -0.23 3.56
C GLY A 22 -13.04 -0.54 5.03
N LEU A 23 -13.82 0.30 5.72
CA LEU A 23 -14.31 0.02 7.07
C LEU A 23 -15.29 -1.16 7.03
N ARG A 24 -15.27 -2.00 8.07
CA ARG A 24 -16.28 -3.04 8.27
C ARG A 24 -17.45 -2.41 9.02
N VAL A 25 -18.66 -2.56 8.50
CA VAL A 25 -19.88 -2.14 9.19
C VAL A 25 -20.65 -3.38 9.59
N GLU A 26 -20.90 -3.55 10.87
CA GLU A 26 -21.65 -4.67 11.43
C GLU A 26 -23.02 -4.19 11.92
N ALA A 27 -24.07 -4.91 11.56
CA ALA A 27 -25.41 -4.73 12.09
C ALA A 27 -25.67 -5.77 13.19
N TRP A 28 -26.22 -5.30 14.30
CA TRP A 28 -26.44 -6.09 15.51
C TRP A 28 -27.87 -5.92 16.02
N HIS A 29 -28.38 -6.95 16.69
CA HIS A 29 -29.58 -6.86 17.51
C HIS A 29 -29.20 -6.61 18.97
N ASP A 30 -29.78 -5.58 19.58
CA ASP A 30 -29.64 -5.28 21.01
C ASP A 30 -30.56 -6.20 21.82
N ASP A 31 -29.99 -7.09 22.62
CA ASP A 31 -30.71 -8.13 23.37
C ASP A 31 -30.62 -7.92 24.88
N PHE A 32 -30.67 -6.68 25.37
CA PHE A 32 -30.46 -6.41 26.81
C PHE A 32 -31.45 -7.22 27.70
N PRO A 33 -30.96 -8.01 28.69
CA PRO A 33 -29.61 -8.06 29.26
C PRO A 33 -28.70 -9.19 28.74
N ARG A 34 -29.08 -9.90 27.67
CA ARG A 34 -28.27 -10.91 26.97
C ARG A 34 -27.20 -10.25 26.10
N ALA A 35 -26.32 -11.08 25.53
CA ALA A 35 -25.35 -10.63 24.55
C ALA A 35 -26.05 -10.32 23.22
N ASP A 36 -25.69 -9.19 22.62
CA ASP A 36 -26.18 -8.77 21.31
C ASP A 36 -25.85 -9.79 20.21
N ASP A 37 -26.79 -10.01 19.29
CA ASP A 37 -26.61 -10.92 18.16
C ASP A 37 -26.13 -10.20 16.89
N LEU A 38 -25.06 -10.70 16.26
CA LEU A 38 -24.59 -10.18 14.97
C LEU A 38 -25.56 -10.62 13.85
N LEU A 39 -26.22 -9.66 13.23
CA LEU A 39 -27.14 -9.92 12.12
C LEU A 39 -26.40 -10.21 10.82
N ALA A 40 -25.51 -9.29 10.43
CA ALA A 40 -24.72 -9.35 9.21
C ALA A 40 -23.68 -8.21 9.19
N PHE A 41 -22.79 -8.20 8.19
CA PHE A 41 -21.81 -7.13 8.00
C PHE A 41 -21.57 -6.82 6.53
N ALA A 42 -21.04 -5.64 6.26
CA ALA A 42 -20.57 -5.18 4.95
C ALA A 42 -19.25 -4.44 5.09
N LYS A 43 -18.65 -4.06 3.95
CA LYS A 43 -17.56 -3.09 3.90
C LYS A 43 -18.02 -1.82 3.20
N THR A 44 -17.46 -0.68 3.61
CA THR A 44 -17.66 0.57 2.90
C THR A 44 -16.90 0.58 1.57
N ASP A 45 -17.52 1.13 0.52
CA ASP A 45 -16.91 1.39 -0.78
C ASP A 45 -16.13 2.72 -0.80
N GLU A 46 -15.66 3.14 -1.99
CA GLU A 46 -14.86 4.36 -2.18
C GLU A 46 -15.56 5.65 -1.73
N ASP A 47 -16.90 5.66 -1.74
CA ASP A 47 -17.73 6.78 -1.28
C ASP A 47 -18.11 6.66 0.21
N GLY A 48 -17.56 5.66 0.92
CA GLY A 48 -17.92 5.34 2.29
C GLY A 48 -19.29 4.66 2.41
N SER A 49 -19.92 4.26 1.31
CA SER A 49 -21.27 3.69 1.31
C SER A 49 -21.24 2.21 1.68
N TYR A 50 -22.25 1.75 2.42
CA TYR A 50 -22.39 0.33 2.77
C TYR A 50 -23.85 -0.13 2.62
N ARG A 51 -24.02 -1.44 2.42
CA ARG A 51 -25.31 -2.10 2.36
C ARG A 51 -25.23 -3.50 2.97
N ILE A 52 -26.02 -3.74 4.00
CA ILE A 52 -26.14 -4.99 4.73
C ILE A 52 -27.51 -5.59 4.46
N SER A 53 -27.55 -6.88 4.13
CA SER A 53 -28.78 -7.66 4.02
C SER A 53 -28.77 -8.75 5.09
N TYR A 54 -29.83 -8.86 5.86
CA TYR A 54 -29.96 -9.82 6.97
C TYR A 54 -31.27 -10.60 6.85
N ARG A 55 -31.35 -11.77 7.52
CA ARG A 55 -32.50 -12.68 7.43
C ARG A 55 -33.24 -12.91 8.76
N GLY A 56 -34.55 -13.17 8.71
CA GLY A 56 -35.38 -13.55 9.85
C GLY A 56 -34.83 -14.82 10.52
N GLY A 57 -34.66 -14.78 11.84
CA GLY A 57 -34.13 -15.90 12.64
C GLY A 57 -32.67 -15.74 13.11
N HIS A 58 -32.06 -14.56 12.91
CA HIS A 58 -30.75 -14.21 13.48
C HIS A 58 -30.86 -13.53 14.86
N TRP A 59 -32.02 -13.59 15.52
CA TRP A 59 -32.31 -12.98 16.82
C TRP A 59 -33.43 -13.74 17.53
N ASP A 60 -33.47 -13.65 18.87
CA ASP A 60 -34.47 -14.34 19.69
C ASP A 60 -35.87 -13.70 19.55
N PRO A 61 -36.96 -14.50 19.60
CA PRO A 61 -38.31 -13.95 19.73
C PRO A 61 -38.48 -13.32 21.11
N THR A 62 -39.05 -12.11 21.17
CA THR A 62 -39.38 -11.45 22.45
C THR A 62 -40.24 -12.39 23.30
N VAL A 63 -39.75 -12.70 24.49
CA VAL A 63 -40.41 -13.60 25.45
C VAL A 63 -41.65 -12.90 26.00
N SER A 64 -42.77 -13.09 25.32
CA SER A 64 -44.16 -13.14 25.81
C SER A 64 -45.12 -12.53 24.79
N GLU A 65 -46.21 -13.27 24.56
CA GLU A 65 -47.47 -12.82 23.94
C GLU A 65 -47.51 -12.69 22.40
N ARG A 66 -47.85 -13.83 21.76
CA ARG A 66 -48.93 -14.01 20.76
C ARG A 66 -49.36 -12.80 19.90
N THR A 67 -48.42 -12.05 19.35
CA THR A 67 -48.63 -11.17 18.19
C THR A 67 -47.42 -11.28 17.27
N GLU A 68 -47.67 -11.62 16.01
CA GLU A 68 -46.70 -12.04 15.01
C GLU A 68 -45.96 -10.86 14.35
N THR A 69 -45.33 -9.98 15.12
CA THR A 69 -44.49 -8.90 14.56
C THR A 69 -43.08 -8.94 15.11
N TRP A 70 -42.30 -9.89 14.58
CA TRP A 70 -40.86 -10.04 14.84
C TRP A 70 -40.13 -8.78 14.38
N SER A 71 -39.65 -7.95 15.30
CA SER A 71 -39.01 -6.67 14.96
C SER A 71 -37.75 -6.48 15.81
N PRO A 72 -36.54 -6.59 15.24
CA PRO A 72 -35.30 -6.43 16.00
C PRO A 72 -35.05 -4.98 16.42
N ASP A 73 -34.41 -4.82 17.57
CA ASP A 73 -33.77 -3.58 18.01
C ASP A 73 -32.38 -3.50 17.34
N ILE A 74 -32.26 -2.71 16.27
CA ILE A 74 -31.07 -2.70 15.39
C ILE A 74 -30.14 -1.55 15.74
N TYR A 75 -28.84 -1.82 15.79
CA TYR A 75 -27.82 -0.77 15.66
C TYR A 75 -26.69 -1.24 14.73
N VAL A 76 -25.84 -0.31 14.30
CA VAL A 76 -24.63 -0.62 13.54
C VAL A 76 -23.36 -0.15 14.25
N ARG A 77 -22.24 -0.84 14.00
CA ARG A 77 -20.89 -0.43 14.42
C ARG A 77 -20.00 -0.33 13.19
N ALA A 78 -19.22 0.75 13.07
CA ALA A 78 -18.11 0.80 12.13
C ALA A 78 -16.85 0.34 12.85
N LEU A 79 -16.10 -0.57 12.23
CA LEU A 79 -14.88 -1.15 12.75
C LEU A 79 -13.74 -1.00 11.75
N ILE A 80 -12.55 -0.79 12.29
CA ILE A 80 -11.29 -0.78 11.58
C ILE A 80 -10.48 -2.02 11.96
N LYS A 81 -9.59 -2.46 11.07
CA LYS A 81 -8.62 -3.50 11.37
C LYS A 81 -7.32 -2.89 11.89
N ASN A 82 -6.95 -3.19 13.15
CA ASN A 82 -5.72 -2.69 13.75
C ASN A 82 -4.47 -3.42 13.19
N GLU A 83 -3.27 -2.98 13.59
CA GLU A 83 -2.00 -3.60 13.19
C GLU A 83 -1.91 -5.09 13.57
N ALA A 84 -2.54 -5.49 14.68
CA ALA A 84 -2.63 -6.87 15.15
C ALA A 84 -3.66 -7.72 14.38
N ARG A 85 -4.34 -7.16 13.37
CA ARG A 85 -5.39 -7.78 12.54
C ARG A 85 -6.71 -8.03 13.26
N GLU A 86 -6.95 -7.34 14.36
CA GLU A 86 -8.20 -7.40 15.12
C GLU A 86 -9.12 -6.26 14.70
N TRP A 87 -10.43 -6.50 14.78
CA TRP A 87 -11.42 -5.45 14.51
C TRP A 87 -11.61 -4.60 15.75
N THR A 88 -11.32 -3.31 15.63
CA THR A 88 -11.51 -2.31 16.69
C THR A 88 -12.68 -1.41 16.30
N PRO A 89 -13.69 -1.22 17.16
CA PRO A 89 -14.81 -0.33 16.87
C PRO A 89 -14.36 1.13 16.85
N LEU A 90 -14.79 1.88 15.83
CA LEU A 90 -14.60 3.34 15.70
C LEU A 90 -15.81 4.11 16.24
N THR A 91 -17.02 3.61 15.98
CA THR A 91 -18.28 4.25 16.41
C THR A 91 -19.42 3.23 16.44
N LYS A 92 -20.51 3.58 17.13
CA LYS A 92 -21.78 2.83 17.22
C LYS A 92 -22.93 3.81 16.98
N SER A 93 -23.94 3.41 16.19
CA SER A 93 -25.17 4.19 16.03
C SER A 93 -26.03 4.16 17.28
N GLU A 94 -27.09 4.97 17.29
CA GLU A 94 -28.24 4.72 18.16
C GLU A 94 -28.92 3.39 17.83
N ILE A 95 -29.76 2.92 18.77
CA ILE A 95 -30.55 1.69 18.63
C ILE A 95 -31.92 2.05 18.06
N HIS A 96 -32.24 1.51 16.90
CA HIS A 96 -33.54 1.60 16.24
C HIS A 96 -34.42 0.46 16.74
N ARG A 97 -35.31 0.77 17.69
CA ARG A 97 -36.13 -0.24 18.37
C ARG A 97 -37.28 -0.74 17.50
N ASN A 98 -37.62 -2.02 17.63
CA ASN A 98 -38.74 -2.67 16.96
C ASN A 98 -38.80 -2.38 15.45
N HIS A 99 -37.65 -2.49 14.76
CA HIS A 99 -37.57 -2.17 13.33
C HIS A 99 -38.34 -3.20 12.48
N PRO A 100 -39.30 -2.79 11.63
CA PRO A 100 -40.06 -3.72 10.80
C PRO A 100 -39.17 -4.43 9.76
N LEU A 101 -39.28 -5.76 9.66
CA LEU A 101 -38.44 -6.56 8.76
C LEU A 101 -38.67 -6.33 7.26
N THR A 102 -39.75 -5.67 6.88
CA THR A 102 -40.04 -5.29 5.50
C THR A 102 -39.39 -3.98 5.11
N ASP A 103 -38.93 -3.20 6.08
CA ASP A 103 -38.55 -1.81 5.87
C ASP A 103 -37.03 -1.71 5.76
N ASP A 104 -36.57 -0.90 4.81
CA ASP A 104 -35.17 -0.55 4.73
C ASP A 104 -34.83 0.47 5.84
N LEU A 105 -33.61 0.37 6.39
CA LEU A 105 -33.12 1.23 7.46
C LEU A 105 -31.87 1.99 7.00
N LEU A 106 -31.98 3.31 6.93
CA LEU A 106 -30.86 4.20 6.62
C LEU A 106 -30.14 4.61 7.91
N ILE A 107 -28.87 4.24 8.07
CA ILE A 107 -28.04 4.67 9.20
C ILE A 107 -26.73 5.25 8.69
N ASN A 108 -26.53 6.56 8.88
CA ASN A 108 -25.25 7.20 8.62
C ASN A 108 -24.40 7.20 9.88
N LEU A 109 -23.09 7.04 9.71
CA LEU A 109 -22.13 7.06 10.81
C LEU A 109 -21.09 8.13 10.54
N ASP A 110 -20.79 8.92 11.56
CA ASP A 110 -19.61 9.78 11.58
C ASP A 110 -18.53 9.11 12.43
N VAL A 111 -17.32 9.02 11.87
CA VAL A 111 -16.14 8.49 12.54
C VAL A 111 -15.08 9.57 12.65
N GLU A 112 -14.31 9.55 13.74
CA GLU A 112 -13.08 10.33 13.82
C GLU A 112 -11.95 9.46 13.29
N VAL A 113 -11.41 9.82 12.12
CA VAL A 113 -10.25 9.17 11.54
C VAL A 113 -8.99 9.96 11.87
N GLU A 114 -7.86 9.25 11.96
CA GLU A 114 -6.58 9.92 12.16
C GLU A 114 -6.20 10.72 10.92
N GLU A 115 -5.64 11.92 11.14
CA GLU A 115 -5.17 12.76 10.04
C GLU A 115 -4.12 12.02 9.20
N PRO A 116 -4.13 12.17 7.87
CA PRO A 116 -3.08 11.64 7.02
C PRO A 116 -1.71 12.18 7.46
N LEU A 117 -0.77 11.27 7.66
CA LEU A 117 0.63 11.58 7.90
C LEU A 117 1.30 11.85 6.55
N ALA A 118 1.95 13.00 6.41
CA ALA A 118 2.71 13.34 5.22
C ALA A 118 4.11 13.83 5.57
N LYS A 119 5.09 13.39 4.78
CA LYS A 119 6.48 13.82 4.91
C LYS A 119 7.14 13.81 3.55
N MET A 120 7.85 14.90 3.22
CA MET A 120 8.82 14.95 2.14
C MET A 120 10.21 15.16 2.75
N THR A 121 11.21 14.51 2.18
CA THR A 121 12.61 14.87 2.45
C THR A 121 12.97 16.16 1.70
N PRO A 122 14.09 16.82 2.03
CA PRO A 122 14.58 17.97 1.26
C PRO A 122 15.07 17.65 -0.16
N PHE A 123 14.99 16.39 -0.61
CA PHE A 123 15.41 16.01 -1.96
C PHE A 123 14.43 16.58 -2.99
N ASP A 124 14.86 17.62 -3.70
CA ASP A 124 14.18 18.18 -4.87
C ASP A 124 14.60 17.43 -6.15
N ILE A 125 13.62 16.88 -6.87
CA ILE A 125 13.84 16.13 -8.12
C ILE A 125 14.50 17.01 -9.19
N SER A 126 14.08 18.27 -9.31
CA SER A 126 14.57 19.20 -10.33
C SER A 126 15.98 19.74 -10.06
N GLN A 127 16.53 19.46 -8.88
CA GLN A 127 17.86 19.91 -8.47
C GLN A 127 18.83 18.75 -8.24
N HIS A 128 18.33 17.64 -7.69
CA HIS A 128 19.15 16.51 -7.25
C HIS A 128 18.94 15.25 -8.10
N GLY A 129 17.85 15.17 -8.88
CA GLY A 129 17.60 14.10 -9.85
C GLY A 129 18.30 14.37 -11.18
N PHE A 130 18.60 13.31 -11.94
CA PHE A 130 19.15 13.49 -13.29
C PHE A 130 18.06 13.98 -14.26
N HIS A 131 18.43 14.88 -15.17
CA HIS A 131 17.55 15.47 -16.18
C HIS A 131 17.46 14.63 -17.48
N PHE A 132 17.82 13.35 -17.41
CA PHE A 132 17.72 12.40 -18.52
C PHE A 132 17.18 11.07 -18.05
N ASP A 133 16.41 10.42 -18.93
CA ASP A 133 15.84 9.11 -18.65
C ASP A 133 16.90 8.01 -18.69
N ASN A 134 16.69 7.00 -17.86
CA ASN A 134 17.45 5.75 -17.82
C ASN A 134 17.18 4.89 -19.06
N ILE A 135 17.80 5.25 -20.18
CA ILE A 135 17.69 4.58 -21.48
C ILE A 135 18.80 3.57 -21.77
N PHE A 136 19.64 3.27 -20.77
CA PHE A 136 20.81 2.41 -20.96
C PHE A 136 20.44 0.96 -21.27
N THR A 137 21.26 0.31 -22.08
CA THR A 137 21.11 -1.10 -22.49
C THR A 137 22.41 -1.83 -22.17
N VAL A 138 22.50 -2.37 -20.96
CA VAL A 138 23.69 -3.07 -20.46
C VAL A 138 23.38 -4.53 -20.21
N GLN A 139 24.26 -5.44 -20.65
CA GLN A 139 24.12 -6.86 -20.38
C GLN A 139 24.36 -7.12 -18.90
N ALA A 140 23.43 -7.81 -18.24
CA ALA A 140 23.46 -8.06 -16.79
C ALA A 140 24.72 -8.82 -16.32
N ASP A 141 25.44 -9.48 -17.22
CA ASP A 141 26.74 -10.11 -16.95
C ASP A 141 27.80 -9.14 -16.39
N PHE A 142 27.61 -7.82 -16.54
CA PHE A 142 28.46 -6.82 -15.88
C PHE A 142 28.41 -6.91 -14.34
N LEU A 143 27.39 -7.57 -13.77
CA LEU A 143 27.30 -7.87 -12.33
C LEU A 143 28.23 -9.00 -11.88
N GLY A 144 29.03 -9.59 -12.79
CA GLY A 144 30.00 -10.65 -12.45
C GLY A 144 29.36 -12.03 -12.28
N VAL A 145 28.09 -12.16 -12.61
CA VAL A 145 27.31 -13.40 -12.61
C VAL A 145 26.73 -13.62 -14.01
N SER A 146 26.78 -14.85 -14.53
CA SER A 146 26.17 -15.17 -15.82
C SER A 146 24.65 -15.17 -15.65
N LEU A 147 24.05 -14.03 -15.96
CA LEU A 147 22.60 -13.81 -15.88
C LEU A 147 21.95 -13.96 -17.26
N GLY A 148 22.71 -14.46 -18.23
CA GLY A 148 22.26 -14.68 -19.59
C GLY A 148 22.07 -13.37 -20.36
N ARG A 149 21.22 -13.39 -21.41
CA ARG A 149 21.01 -12.24 -22.31
C ARG A 149 20.13 -11.13 -21.73
N TRP A 150 20.02 -11.02 -20.40
CA TRP A 150 19.20 -9.98 -19.79
C TRP A 150 19.85 -8.61 -19.96
N VAL A 151 19.02 -7.65 -20.34
CA VAL A 151 19.40 -6.25 -20.50
C VAL A 151 18.80 -5.47 -19.35
N MET A 152 19.58 -4.52 -18.82
CA MET A 152 19.15 -3.59 -17.79
C MET A 152 19.70 -2.18 -18.04
N GLY A 153 19.03 -1.21 -17.43
CA GLY A 153 19.54 0.16 -17.30
C GLY A 153 20.34 0.36 -16.01
N PHE A 154 20.57 1.62 -15.66
CA PHE A 154 21.27 2.06 -14.46
C PHE A 154 20.35 2.68 -13.40
N CYS A 155 19.08 2.25 -13.29
CA CYS A 155 18.13 2.85 -12.35
C CYS A 155 18.63 2.90 -10.88
N GLY A 156 19.19 1.80 -10.37
CA GLY A 156 19.80 1.76 -9.03
C GLY A 156 21.05 2.64 -8.93
N GLY A 157 21.89 2.63 -9.96
CA GLY A 157 23.09 3.48 -10.04
C GLY A 157 22.77 4.96 -10.06
N MET A 158 21.75 5.37 -10.82
CA MET A 158 21.24 6.74 -10.88
C MET A 158 20.63 7.16 -9.55
N CYS A 159 19.83 6.31 -8.90
CA CYS A 159 19.32 6.61 -7.56
C CYS A 159 20.45 6.82 -6.55
N ALA A 160 21.45 5.91 -6.52
CA ALA A 160 22.58 6.00 -5.61
C ALA A 160 23.48 7.23 -5.89
N ALA A 161 23.69 7.56 -7.17
CA ALA A 161 24.43 8.75 -7.59
C ALA A 161 23.72 10.05 -7.19
N ALA A 162 22.40 10.10 -7.32
CA ALA A 162 21.57 11.24 -6.95
C ALA A 162 21.56 11.45 -5.42
N VAL A 163 21.35 10.38 -4.64
CA VAL A 163 21.43 10.45 -3.16
C VAL A 163 22.81 10.87 -2.69
N ASN A 164 23.88 10.33 -3.27
CA ASN A 164 25.25 10.71 -2.90
C ASN A 164 25.51 12.22 -3.09
N ARG A 165 25.02 12.79 -4.19
CA ARG A 165 25.14 14.24 -4.46
C ARG A 165 24.31 15.04 -3.47
N PHE A 166 23.06 14.66 -3.24
CA PHE A 166 22.19 15.28 -2.24
C PHE A 166 22.81 15.29 -0.84
N ASP A 167 23.34 14.16 -0.38
CA ASP A 167 24.00 14.02 0.94
C ASP A 167 25.26 14.92 1.06
N ARG A 168 25.86 15.29 -0.08
CA ARG A 168 27.02 16.20 -0.17
C ARG A 168 26.62 17.66 -0.42
N GLY A 169 25.33 17.97 -0.52
CA GLY A 169 24.83 19.30 -0.86
C GLY A 169 25.12 19.72 -2.30
N GLU A 170 25.30 18.75 -3.21
CA GLU A 170 25.59 18.97 -4.63
C GLU A 170 24.34 18.83 -5.49
N LEU A 171 24.29 19.60 -6.57
CA LEU A 171 23.27 19.47 -7.60
C LEU A 171 23.59 18.29 -8.54
N ALA A 172 22.55 17.77 -9.18
CA ALA A 172 22.73 16.87 -10.32
C ALA A 172 23.45 17.60 -11.47
N PRO A 173 24.19 16.86 -12.33
CA PRO A 173 24.71 17.43 -13.56
C PRO A 173 23.59 18.03 -14.41
N PRO A 174 23.78 19.22 -15.01
CA PRO A 174 22.75 19.88 -15.81
C PRO A 174 22.50 19.20 -17.16
N ASP A 175 23.20 18.10 -17.44
CA ASP A 175 23.06 17.32 -18.66
C ASP A 175 21.63 16.78 -18.80
N VAL A 176 20.99 17.09 -19.93
CA VAL A 176 19.64 16.60 -20.29
C VAL A 176 19.69 15.38 -21.22
N SER A 177 20.89 14.84 -21.47
CA SER A 177 21.11 13.67 -22.32
C SER A 177 21.90 12.64 -21.56
N ALA A 178 21.53 11.36 -21.74
CA ALA A 178 22.23 10.28 -21.09
C ALA A 178 23.72 10.25 -21.50
N PRO A 179 24.65 10.07 -20.56
CA PRO A 179 26.08 10.04 -20.84
C PRO A 179 26.45 8.92 -21.82
N ALA A 180 27.31 9.23 -22.78
CA ALA A 180 27.84 8.24 -23.70
C ALA A 180 28.70 7.19 -22.97
N GLN A 181 28.71 5.97 -23.51
CA GLN A 181 29.51 4.86 -22.97
C GLN A 181 31.00 5.27 -22.86
N GLY A 182 31.62 4.95 -21.72
CA GLY A 182 33.04 5.24 -21.45
C GLY A 182 33.31 6.61 -20.83
N THR A 183 32.33 7.52 -20.78
CA THR A 183 32.45 8.79 -20.05
C THR A 183 32.53 8.54 -18.53
N ALA A 184 33.01 9.54 -17.78
CA ALA A 184 33.12 9.45 -16.33
C ALA A 184 31.77 9.18 -15.66
N LEU A 185 30.72 9.92 -16.06
CA LEU A 185 29.38 9.74 -15.50
C LEU A 185 28.80 8.36 -15.84
N TYR A 186 28.96 7.87 -17.08
CA TYR A 186 28.53 6.50 -17.42
C TYR A 186 29.18 5.44 -16.53
N ARG A 187 30.49 5.54 -16.28
CA ARG A 187 31.22 4.61 -15.41
C ARG A 187 30.73 4.71 -13.96
N GLU A 188 30.54 5.93 -13.44
CA GLU A 188 30.01 6.13 -12.08
C GLU A 188 28.64 5.47 -11.91
N LEU A 189 27.71 5.70 -12.85
CA LEU A 189 26.38 5.11 -12.81
C LEU A 189 26.45 3.58 -12.84
N GLY A 190 27.30 3.00 -13.68
CA GLY A 190 27.51 1.55 -13.75
C GLY A 190 28.12 0.97 -12.47
N GLU A 191 29.15 1.61 -11.91
CA GLU A 191 29.80 1.19 -10.66
C GLU A 191 28.82 1.22 -9.48
N ARG A 192 28.01 2.28 -9.37
CA ARG A 192 26.98 2.36 -8.34
C ARG A 192 25.85 1.37 -8.58
N GLN A 193 25.47 1.12 -9.84
CA GLN A 193 24.51 0.07 -10.17
C GLN A 193 25.01 -1.29 -9.69
N PHE A 194 26.29 -1.60 -9.95
CA PHE A 194 26.92 -2.81 -9.42
C PHE A 194 26.86 -2.87 -7.89
N LYS A 195 27.23 -1.78 -7.19
CA LYS A 195 27.16 -1.70 -5.72
C LYS A 195 25.74 -1.95 -5.20
N THR A 196 24.70 -1.37 -5.81
CA THR A 196 23.31 -1.62 -5.39
C THR A 196 22.95 -3.10 -5.45
N PHE A 197 23.55 -3.86 -6.36
CA PHE A 197 23.29 -5.29 -6.54
C PHE A 197 24.18 -6.21 -5.70
N MET A 198 25.44 -5.84 -5.49
CA MET A 198 26.47 -6.79 -5.05
C MET A 198 27.03 -6.52 -3.66
N PHE A 199 26.83 -5.34 -3.07
CA PHE A 199 27.52 -4.98 -1.83
C PHE A 199 26.69 -4.11 -0.86
N PRO A 200 26.67 -4.41 0.45
CA PRO A 200 27.31 -5.56 1.12
C PRO A 200 26.57 -6.89 0.96
N ASN A 201 25.34 -6.89 0.43
CA ASN A 201 24.52 -8.07 0.24
C ASN A 201 24.29 -8.37 -1.25
N LEU A 202 23.99 -9.62 -1.58
CA LEU A 202 23.59 -9.99 -2.94
C LEU A 202 22.10 -9.68 -3.16
N LEU A 203 21.78 -8.52 -3.74
CA LEU A 203 20.40 -8.07 -3.98
C LEU A 203 19.61 -9.04 -4.88
N LEU A 204 20.30 -9.73 -5.79
CA LEU A 204 19.66 -10.69 -6.70
C LEU A 204 18.92 -11.79 -5.92
N ASP A 205 19.48 -12.27 -4.82
CA ASP A 205 18.84 -13.30 -4.00
C ASP A 205 17.53 -12.79 -3.40
N GLU A 206 17.54 -11.56 -2.89
CA GLU A 206 16.33 -10.92 -2.37
C GLU A 206 15.30 -10.68 -3.47
N ILE A 207 15.72 -10.23 -4.66
CA ILE A 207 14.82 -10.08 -5.81
C ILE A 207 14.18 -11.42 -6.20
N PHE A 208 14.98 -12.50 -6.28
CA PHE A 208 14.48 -13.83 -6.61
C PHE A 208 13.50 -14.35 -5.56
N ASP A 209 13.80 -14.17 -4.28
CA ASP A 209 12.91 -14.54 -3.19
C ASP A 209 11.58 -13.75 -3.26
N TRP A 210 11.64 -12.43 -3.47
CA TRP A 210 10.46 -11.59 -3.59
C TRP A 210 9.61 -11.88 -4.83
N GLN A 211 10.21 -12.06 -6.01
CA GLN A 211 9.44 -12.38 -7.21
C GLN A 211 8.83 -13.80 -7.15
N SER A 212 9.44 -14.70 -6.37
CA SER A 212 8.94 -16.08 -6.13
C SER A 212 7.94 -16.19 -4.99
N ALA A 213 7.81 -15.16 -4.16
CA ALA A 213 6.80 -15.11 -3.11
C ALA A 213 5.40 -15.08 -3.77
N PRO A 214 4.41 -15.81 -3.25
CA PRO A 214 3.06 -15.77 -3.78
C PRO A 214 2.42 -14.40 -3.51
N ASP A 215 1.46 -13.99 -4.33
CA ASP A 215 0.63 -12.83 -3.99
C ASP A 215 -0.36 -13.19 -2.87
N VAL A 216 -0.97 -14.37 -2.93
CA VAL A 216 -1.91 -14.83 -1.89
C VAL A 216 -1.23 -15.88 -0.99
N PRO A 217 -1.22 -15.70 0.34
CA PRO A 217 -0.73 -16.70 1.27
C PRO A 217 -1.50 -18.01 1.11
N SER A 218 -0.78 -19.12 1.19
CA SER A 218 -1.36 -20.45 1.26
C SER A 218 -0.92 -21.14 2.56
N PHE A 219 -1.53 -22.28 2.86
CA PHE A 219 -1.09 -23.12 3.97
C PHE A 219 0.41 -23.48 3.89
N LEU A 220 0.92 -23.70 2.67
CA LEU A 220 2.31 -24.08 2.40
C LEU A 220 3.28 -22.89 2.34
N ARG A 221 2.80 -21.69 2.00
CA ARG A 221 3.59 -20.45 1.95
C ARG A 221 2.82 -19.29 2.55
N LYS A 222 3.13 -18.98 3.81
CA LYS A 222 2.43 -17.96 4.60
C LYS A 222 2.87 -16.53 4.29
N GLU A 223 4.07 -16.35 3.73
CA GLU A 223 4.58 -15.02 3.38
C GLU A 223 4.26 -14.67 1.94
N SER A 224 3.37 -13.68 1.76
CA SER A 224 3.11 -13.09 0.45
C SER A 224 3.86 -11.79 0.23
N THR A 225 3.96 -11.37 -1.03
CA THR A 225 4.51 -10.08 -1.45
C THR A 225 3.91 -8.91 -0.68
N GLY A 226 2.59 -8.89 -0.47
CA GLY A 226 1.98 -7.81 0.30
C GLY A 226 2.20 -7.90 1.81
N LEU A 227 2.34 -9.10 2.40
CA LEU A 227 2.74 -9.20 3.80
C LEU A 227 4.16 -8.67 4.00
N ARG A 228 5.07 -9.03 3.09
CA ARG A 228 6.45 -8.55 3.10
C ARG A 228 6.53 -7.05 2.90
N THR A 229 5.73 -6.49 1.99
CA THR A 229 5.63 -5.03 1.75
C THR A 229 5.22 -4.28 3.01
N ARG A 230 4.25 -4.80 3.78
CA ARG A 230 3.88 -4.20 5.08
C ARG A 230 5.04 -4.20 6.06
N GLY A 231 5.85 -5.25 6.09
CA GLY A 231 7.05 -5.30 6.94
C GLY A 231 8.13 -4.30 6.53
N GLN A 232 8.12 -3.84 5.28
CA GLN A 232 9.06 -2.84 4.76
C GLN A 232 8.58 -1.41 4.99
N TRP A 233 7.28 -1.18 5.09
CA TRP A 233 6.71 0.15 5.28
C TRP A 233 7.25 0.89 6.52
N PRO A 234 7.25 0.32 7.75
CA PRO A 234 7.81 1.01 8.92
C PRO A 234 9.29 1.37 8.76
N LYS A 235 10.08 0.54 8.07
CA LYS A 235 11.50 0.81 7.79
C LYS A 235 11.66 2.02 6.88
N LEU A 236 10.88 2.05 5.79
CA LEU A 236 10.87 3.18 4.85
C LEU A 236 10.40 4.46 5.55
N LYS A 237 9.27 4.40 6.25
CA LYS A 237 8.71 5.54 6.98
C LYS A 237 9.73 6.14 7.94
N HIS A 238 10.38 5.31 8.75
CA HIS A 238 11.41 5.78 9.68
C HIS A 238 12.55 6.52 8.97
N ARG A 239 13.00 6.05 7.81
CA ARG A 239 14.06 6.72 7.06
C ARG A 239 13.61 8.07 6.50
N LEU A 240 12.41 8.13 5.90
CA LEU A 240 11.85 9.38 5.36
C LEU A 240 11.55 10.40 6.46
N ASP A 241 11.10 9.95 7.63
CA ASP A 241 10.90 10.82 8.81
C ASP A 241 12.21 11.47 9.29
N ASN A 242 13.35 10.83 9.02
CA ASN A 242 14.70 11.34 9.33
C ASN A 242 15.38 12.02 8.13
N ASP A 243 14.60 12.50 7.15
CA ASP A 243 15.10 13.21 5.96
C ASP A 243 16.09 12.40 5.12
N LYS A 244 15.96 11.07 5.11
CA LYS A 244 16.81 10.16 4.32
C LYS A 244 16.06 9.61 3.10
N PRO A 245 16.27 10.16 1.90
CA PRO A 245 15.86 9.52 0.65
C PRO A 245 16.34 8.06 0.62
N THR A 246 15.50 7.15 0.15
CA THR A 246 15.76 5.71 0.30
C THR A 246 15.48 4.97 -0.99
N ILE A 247 16.48 4.23 -1.48
CA ILE A 247 16.34 3.40 -2.68
C ILE A 247 15.40 2.24 -2.37
N LEU A 248 14.36 2.10 -3.18
CA LEU A 248 13.41 1.00 -3.16
C LEU A 248 13.64 0.09 -4.35
N VAL A 249 13.40 -1.21 -4.16
CA VAL A 249 13.21 -2.15 -5.25
C VAL A 249 11.72 -2.43 -5.41
N LEU A 250 11.21 -2.22 -6.61
CA LEU A 250 9.82 -2.46 -7.00
C LEU A 250 9.71 -3.85 -7.63
N VAL A 251 8.85 -4.68 -7.04
CA VAL A 251 8.61 -6.05 -7.51
C VAL A 251 7.47 -6.00 -8.53
N ARG A 252 7.79 -6.26 -9.80
CA ARG A 252 6.85 -6.19 -10.92
C ARG A 252 6.60 -7.53 -11.60
N VAL A 253 7.55 -8.46 -11.51
CA VAL A 253 7.42 -9.79 -12.12
C VAL A 253 7.11 -10.87 -11.10
N GLU A 254 6.55 -11.97 -11.59
CA GLU A 254 6.20 -13.16 -10.81
C GLU A 254 6.94 -14.39 -11.34
N GLY A 255 7.48 -15.17 -10.41
CA GLY A 255 8.08 -16.47 -10.69
C GLY A 255 9.61 -16.47 -10.60
N TYR A 256 10.15 -17.58 -10.10
CA TYR A 256 11.59 -17.75 -9.89
C TYR A 256 12.43 -17.54 -11.17
N PHE A 257 11.93 -18.02 -12.31
CA PHE A 257 12.61 -17.91 -13.61
C PHE A 257 12.25 -16.64 -14.39
N ALA A 258 11.44 -15.74 -13.82
CA ALA A 258 11.15 -14.47 -14.46
C ALA A 258 12.41 -13.61 -14.52
N ASN A 259 12.55 -12.80 -15.57
CA ASN A 259 13.69 -11.92 -15.73
C ASN A 259 13.72 -10.88 -14.58
N PRO A 260 14.69 -10.95 -13.64
CA PRO A 260 14.78 -10.06 -12.50
C PRO A 260 15.08 -8.61 -12.92
N THR A 261 15.63 -8.37 -14.12
CA THR A 261 15.88 -7.00 -14.63
C THR A 261 14.62 -6.25 -15.00
N ARG A 262 13.46 -6.92 -15.00
CA ARG A 262 12.14 -6.28 -15.14
C ARG A 262 11.58 -5.77 -13.82
N ASN A 263 12.21 -6.08 -12.69
CA ASN A 263 12.02 -5.32 -11.46
C ASN A 263 12.76 -3.99 -11.58
N HIS A 264 12.36 -3.01 -10.80
CA HIS A 264 12.84 -1.64 -10.98
C HIS A 264 13.38 -1.06 -9.67
N GLN A 265 14.28 -0.09 -9.74
CA GLN A 265 14.74 0.65 -8.57
C GLN A 265 14.36 2.11 -8.70
N VAL A 266 13.79 2.67 -7.63
CA VAL A 266 13.39 4.08 -7.54
C VAL A 266 13.88 4.66 -6.22
N LEU A 267 13.92 5.98 -6.12
CA LEU A 267 14.29 6.66 -4.88
C LEU A 267 13.05 7.22 -4.21
N ALA A 268 12.66 6.68 -3.06
CA ALA A 268 11.60 7.27 -2.25
C ALA A 268 12.09 8.55 -1.57
N ILE A 269 11.30 9.61 -1.73
CA ILE A 269 11.59 10.96 -1.23
C ILE A 269 10.46 11.52 -0.36
N GLY A 270 9.37 10.78 -0.21
CA GLY A 270 8.28 11.18 0.68
C GLY A 270 7.15 10.19 0.71
N TYR A 271 6.17 10.47 1.56
CA TYR A 271 4.94 9.70 1.65
C TYR A 271 3.74 10.57 2.05
N ASN A 272 2.56 10.05 1.72
CA ASN A 272 1.29 10.35 2.36
C ASN A 272 0.67 9.02 2.81
N TYR A 273 0.35 8.89 4.10
CA TYR A 273 -0.15 7.67 4.71
C TYR A 273 -1.34 7.98 5.60
N HIS A 274 -2.47 7.33 5.36
CA HIS A 274 -3.64 7.46 6.21
C HIS A 274 -3.63 6.33 7.25
N PRO A 275 -3.46 6.60 8.56
CA PRO A 275 -3.34 5.52 9.55
C PRO A 275 -4.58 4.64 9.68
N THR A 276 -5.75 5.25 9.52
CA THR A 276 -7.05 4.58 9.56
C THR A 276 -7.27 3.68 8.33
N THR A 277 -7.29 4.23 7.11
CA THR A 277 -7.56 3.41 5.91
C THR A 277 -6.37 2.56 5.47
N GLN A 278 -5.18 2.88 5.99
CA GLN A 278 -3.87 2.38 5.56
C GLN A 278 -3.58 2.59 4.07
N ASP A 279 -4.20 3.62 3.46
CA ASP A 279 -3.80 4.09 2.14
C ASP A 279 -2.41 4.69 2.22
N LEU A 280 -1.55 4.24 1.33
CA LEU A 280 -0.16 4.63 1.25
C LEU A 280 0.15 5.14 -0.16
N ARG A 281 0.60 6.38 -0.23
CA ARG A 281 1.24 6.97 -1.41
C ARG A 281 2.69 7.28 -1.10
N ILE A 282 3.61 6.81 -1.92
CA ILE A 282 5.05 7.07 -1.79
C ILE A 282 5.45 7.96 -2.96
N GLN A 283 5.97 9.15 -2.66
CA GLN A 283 6.58 10.04 -3.64
C GLN A 283 7.98 9.53 -3.99
N VAL A 284 8.26 9.38 -5.28
CA VAL A 284 9.53 8.84 -5.75
C VAL A 284 10.14 9.68 -6.87
N TYR A 285 11.47 9.79 -6.85
CA TYR A 285 12.27 10.03 -8.04
C TYR A 285 12.42 8.70 -8.78
N ASP A 286 11.87 8.63 -9.99
CA ASP A 286 12.01 7.48 -10.88
C ASP A 286 12.99 7.83 -12.00
N PRO A 287 14.16 7.17 -12.10
CA PRO A 287 15.14 7.43 -13.16
C PRO A 287 14.62 7.22 -14.59
N ASN A 288 13.49 6.55 -14.79
CA ASN A 288 12.86 6.41 -16.11
C ASN A 288 11.96 7.59 -16.49
N HIS A 289 11.81 8.58 -15.59
CA HIS A 289 10.93 9.73 -15.74
C HIS A 289 11.61 10.99 -15.19
N ALA A 290 12.60 11.51 -15.91
CA ALA A 290 13.37 12.69 -15.52
C ALA A 290 12.45 13.90 -15.20
N ASP A 291 12.86 14.71 -14.23
CA ASP A 291 12.22 15.96 -13.81
C ASP A 291 10.74 15.88 -13.41
N THR A 292 10.21 14.67 -13.22
CA THR A 292 8.79 14.47 -12.88
C THR A 292 8.64 13.68 -11.60
N LEU A 293 7.76 14.18 -10.72
CA LEU A 293 7.39 13.46 -9.51
C LEU A 293 6.51 12.26 -9.86
N GLN A 294 6.99 11.07 -9.50
CA GLN A 294 6.21 9.85 -9.61
C GLN A 294 5.64 9.46 -8.24
N THR A 295 4.53 8.72 -8.24
CA THR A 295 3.85 8.26 -7.03
C THR A 295 3.52 6.78 -7.14
N LEU A 296 3.91 6.02 -6.12
CA LEU A 296 3.43 4.65 -5.91
C LEU A 296 2.22 4.70 -4.99
N SER A 297 1.10 4.12 -5.38
CA SER A 297 -0.14 4.07 -4.57
C SER A 297 -0.49 2.62 -4.24
N MET A 298 -0.84 2.35 -2.98
CA MET A 298 -1.32 1.04 -2.51
C MET A 298 -2.16 1.19 -1.25
N ASN A 299 -2.89 0.14 -0.85
CA ASN A 299 -3.59 0.09 0.43
C ASN A 299 -3.09 -1.11 1.25
N LEU A 300 -2.54 -0.84 2.44
CA LEU A 300 -1.96 -1.84 3.33
C LEU A 300 -3.01 -2.57 4.18
N ALA A 301 -4.27 -2.11 4.23
CA ALA A 301 -5.35 -2.81 4.91
C ALA A 301 -5.98 -3.93 4.05
N LEU A 302 -5.86 -3.86 2.72
CA LEU A 302 -6.41 -4.87 1.80
C LEU A 302 -5.79 -6.26 2.01
N PRO A 303 -6.45 -7.36 1.63
CA PRO A 303 -5.85 -8.69 1.75
C PRO A 303 -4.46 -8.74 1.12
N THR A 304 -3.57 -9.56 1.68
CA THR A 304 -2.14 -9.46 1.37
C THR A 304 -1.79 -9.65 -0.12
N GLY A 305 -2.61 -10.33 -0.92
CA GLY A 305 -2.43 -10.44 -2.38
C GLY A 305 -3.12 -9.37 -3.23
N HIS A 306 -3.69 -8.36 -2.59
CA HIS A 306 -4.54 -7.37 -3.24
C HIS A 306 -4.25 -5.96 -2.75
N LEU A 307 -2.97 -5.62 -2.55
CA LEU A 307 -2.55 -4.25 -2.19
C LEU A 307 -3.04 -3.16 -3.17
N ARG A 308 -3.57 -3.55 -4.35
CA ARG A 308 -3.96 -2.67 -5.46
C ARG A 308 -2.82 -1.73 -5.87
N ALA A 309 -1.59 -2.19 -5.73
CA ALA A 309 -0.43 -1.36 -5.85
C ALA A 309 -0.15 -0.99 -7.31
N ARG A 310 0.12 0.30 -7.57
CA ARG A 310 0.32 0.87 -8.92
C ARG A 310 1.22 2.10 -8.87
N ASP A 311 1.93 2.38 -9.95
CA ASP A 311 2.63 3.66 -10.13
C ASP A 311 1.74 4.71 -10.82
N SER A 312 2.26 5.91 -11.03
CA SER A 312 1.57 7.03 -11.68
C SER A 312 1.08 6.72 -13.10
N SER A 313 1.72 5.78 -13.82
CA SER A 313 1.27 5.34 -15.15
C SER A 313 0.10 4.36 -15.09
N GLY A 314 -0.26 3.90 -13.89
CA GLY A 314 -1.23 2.83 -13.67
C GLY A 314 -0.63 1.43 -13.80
N ALA A 315 0.68 1.31 -14.08
CA ALA A 315 1.32 0.00 -14.16
C ALA A 315 1.34 -0.66 -12.77
N LYS A 316 0.90 -1.93 -12.76
CA LYS A 316 0.77 -2.71 -11.54
C LYS A 316 2.15 -3.00 -10.93
N LEU A 317 2.18 -3.07 -9.60
CA LEU A 317 3.28 -3.61 -8.81
C LEU A 317 2.75 -4.61 -7.80
N ARG A 318 3.58 -5.60 -7.47
CA ARG A 318 3.26 -6.66 -6.51
C ARG A 318 3.62 -6.25 -5.08
N GLY A 319 4.65 -5.41 -4.95
CA GLY A 319 5.15 -4.92 -3.68
C GLY A 319 6.45 -4.15 -3.84
N PHE A 320 7.06 -3.79 -2.72
CA PHE A 320 8.38 -3.16 -2.68
C PHE A 320 9.16 -3.58 -1.44
N PHE A 321 10.47 -3.38 -1.50
CA PHE A 321 11.34 -3.42 -0.33
C PHE A 321 12.42 -2.35 -0.37
N VAL A 322 12.95 -1.99 0.80
CA VAL A 322 14.08 -1.09 0.92
C VAL A 322 15.33 -1.82 0.43
N ASN A 323 16.08 -1.22 -0.51
CA ASN A 323 17.32 -1.82 -0.99
C ASN A 323 18.34 -1.86 0.17
N PRO A 324 18.78 -3.07 0.63
CA PRO A 324 19.70 -3.20 1.76
C PRO A 324 21.09 -2.62 1.47
N ASN A 325 21.44 -2.44 0.21
CA ASN A 325 22.72 -1.91 -0.25
C ASN A 325 22.68 -0.40 -0.54
N GLY A 326 21.50 0.24 -0.42
CA GLY A 326 21.31 1.63 -0.86
C GLY A 326 22.28 2.62 -0.22
N ASP A 327 22.50 2.50 1.10
CA ASP A 327 23.42 3.38 1.84
C ASP A 327 24.89 3.16 1.43
N ALA A 328 25.28 1.93 1.09
CA ALA A 328 26.64 1.62 0.67
C ALA A 328 26.89 2.04 -0.78
N ALA A 329 25.91 1.88 -1.66
CA ALA A 329 26.00 2.33 -3.05
C ALA A 329 26.02 3.87 -3.18
N SER A 330 25.45 4.56 -2.20
CA SER A 330 25.41 6.03 -2.12
C SER A 330 26.68 6.62 -1.48
N LYS A 331 27.68 5.80 -1.14
CA LYS A 331 29.01 6.23 -0.66
C LYS A 331 30.09 5.88 -1.69
#